data_AF-A0A963N137-F1
#
_entry.id   AF-A0A963N137-F1
#
_cell.length_a   1.000
_cell.length_b   1.000
_cell.length_c   1.000
_cell.angle_alpha   90.00
_cell.angle_beta   90.00
_cell.angle_gamma   90.00
#
_symmetry.space_group_name_H-M   'P 1'
#
loop_
_entity.id
_entity.type
_entity.pdbx_description
1 polymer ?
#
loop_
_entity_poly.entity_id
_entity_poly.type
_entity_poly.pdbx_seq_one_letter_code
_entity_poly.pdbx_strand_id
1 'polypeptide(L)'
;MTGEKPTPVTAPKVRIAPDMTVPEAVSATLHAAFAQVLANHAALIQAGQPESIHQMRVGLRRLRATVSAFEPVLDLKDAKSLLAETNRVFSRLGDIRDADVFLTETASVIPADPSGPRGRELLLREVGRFRERAYKDIVAYAAGPDFARLTVRWYGWIEGDAWLRDD
;
A
#
# COMPACT_ATOMS: atom_id res chain seq x y z
N MET A 1 -12.48 -0.17 25.18
CA MET A 1 -11.80 0.11 23.91
C MET A 1 -11.94 1.60 23.66
N THR A 2 -10.85 2.36 23.79
CA THR A 2 -10.86 3.82 23.59
C THR A 2 -11.28 4.13 22.16
N GLY A 3 -12.27 5.01 21.98
CA GLY A 3 -12.87 5.35 20.68
C GLY A 3 -12.00 6.22 19.77
N GLU A 4 -10.67 6.16 19.91
CA GLU A 4 -9.74 6.89 19.05
C GLU A 4 -9.53 6.13 17.74
N LYS A 5 -9.76 6.83 16.62
CA LYS A 5 -9.52 6.29 15.28
C LYS A 5 -8.01 6.05 15.11
N PRO A 6 -7.57 4.88 14.59
CA PRO A 6 -6.16 4.62 14.34
C PRO A 6 -5.55 5.70 13.43
N THR A 7 -4.39 6.22 13.80
CA THR A 7 -3.68 7.26 13.05
C THR A 7 -2.79 6.65 11.96
N PRO A 8 -2.52 7.38 10.85
CA PRO A 8 -1.57 6.94 9.84
C PRO A 8 -0.16 6.76 10.42
N VAL A 9 0.52 5.70 10.03
CA VAL A 9 1.88 5.38 10.51
C VAL A 9 2.87 5.47 9.35
N THR A 10 3.90 6.28 9.50
CA THR A 10 4.98 6.37 8.50
C THR A 10 5.94 5.21 8.61
N ALA A 11 6.75 5.02 7.56
CA ALA A 11 7.88 4.11 7.57
C ALA A 11 8.76 4.27 8.83
N PRO A 12 9.11 3.18 9.55
CA PRO A 12 10.18 3.24 10.53
C PRO A 12 11.50 3.54 9.80
N LYS A 13 12.40 4.30 10.46
CA LYS A 13 13.74 4.55 9.92
C LYS A 13 14.55 3.26 9.95
N VAL A 14 14.92 2.77 8.77
CA VAL A 14 15.85 1.64 8.65
C VAL A 14 17.26 2.16 8.80
N ARG A 15 18.02 1.63 9.76
CA ARG A 15 19.46 1.87 9.86
C ARG A 15 20.17 0.72 9.16
N ILE A 16 20.82 1.02 8.06
CA ILE A 16 21.74 0.10 7.38
C ILE A 16 23.14 0.47 7.85
N ALA A 17 23.76 -0.40 8.64
CA ALA A 17 25.11 -0.18 9.13
C ALA A 17 26.14 -0.65 8.07
N PRO A 18 27.35 -0.04 8.01
CA PRO A 18 28.35 -0.38 6.99
C PRO A 18 28.86 -1.82 7.04
N ASP A 19 28.72 -2.47 8.20
CA ASP A 19 29.13 -3.84 8.49
C ASP A 19 28.00 -4.87 8.26
N MET A 20 26.79 -4.43 7.88
CA MET A 20 25.71 -5.34 7.50
C MET A 20 26.06 -6.07 6.21
N THR A 21 25.82 -7.38 6.22
CA THR A 21 25.76 -8.20 5.02
C THR A 21 24.57 -7.78 4.15
N VAL A 22 24.62 -8.11 2.85
CA VAL A 22 23.50 -7.87 1.92
C VAL A 22 22.20 -8.51 2.43
N PRO A 23 22.18 -9.79 2.89
CA PRO A 23 20.98 -10.37 3.48
C PRO A 23 20.39 -9.55 4.65
N GLU A 24 21.22 -9.12 5.60
CA GLU A 24 20.75 -8.36 6.75
C GLU A 24 20.11 -7.03 6.31
N ALA A 25 20.71 -6.35 5.33
CA ALA A 25 20.17 -5.12 4.78
C ALA A 25 18.84 -5.33 4.03
N VAL A 26 18.71 -6.42 3.28
CA VAL A 26 17.47 -6.81 2.58
C VAL A 26 16.36 -7.11 3.58
N SER A 27 16.63 -7.97 4.56
CA SER A 27 15.69 -8.35 5.61
C SER A 27 15.20 -7.12 6.38
N ALA A 28 16.11 -6.26 6.84
CA ALA A 28 15.77 -5.04 7.56
C ALA A 28 14.85 -4.10 6.73
N THR A 29 15.11 -4.00 5.42
CA THR A 29 14.31 -3.15 4.52
C THR A 29 12.92 -3.73 4.27
N LEU A 30 12.83 -5.05 4.06
CA LEU A 30 11.56 -5.77 3.89
C LEU A 30 10.71 -5.68 5.16
N HIS A 31 11.28 -5.93 6.34
CA HIS A 31 10.59 -5.79 7.62
C HIS A 31 10.00 -4.40 7.81
N ALA A 32 10.80 -3.37 7.56
CA ALA A 32 10.34 -2.00 7.74
C ALA A 32 9.24 -1.58 6.75
N ALA A 33 9.28 -2.10 5.52
CA ALA A 33 8.24 -1.87 4.53
C ALA A 33 6.95 -2.64 4.90
N PHE A 34 7.08 -3.90 5.33
CA PHE A 34 5.96 -4.74 5.77
C PHE A 34 5.29 -4.20 7.04
N ALA A 35 6.07 -3.79 8.03
CA ALA A 35 5.56 -3.17 9.25
C ALA A 35 4.74 -1.91 8.97
N GLN A 36 5.16 -1.09 8.00
CA GLN A 36 4.39 0.07 7.56
C GLN A 36 3.04 -0.32 6.94
N VAL A 37 2.98 -1.40 6.16
CA VAL A 37 1.72 -1.92 5.60
C VAL A 37 0.78 -2.36 6.72
N LEU A 38 1.28 -3.14 7.68
CA LEU A 38 0.46 -3.65 8.79
C LEU A 38 -0.01 -2.55 9.73
N ALA A 39 0.85 -1.58 10.05
CA ALA A 39 0.51 -0.48 10.94
C ALA A 39 -0.63 0.40 10.39
N ASN A 40 -0.81 0.46 9.07
CA ASN A 40 -1.90 1.23 8.44
C ASN A 40 -3.14 0.37 8.11
N HIS A 41 -3.10 -0.94 8.31
CA HIS A 41 -4.23 -1.84 8.00
C HIS A 41 -5.47 -1.54 8.84
N ALA A 42 -5.31 -1.36 10.15
CA ALA A 42 -6.41 -1.01 11.05
C ALA A 42 -7.05 0.33 10.67
N ALA A 43 -6.21 1.33 10.33
CA ALA A 43 -6.67 2.65 9.93
C ALA A 43 -7.43 2.62 8.58
N LEU A 44 -6.97 1.78 7.64
CA LEU A 44 -7.68 1.53 6.39
C LEU A 44 -9.08 0.98 6.65
N ILE A 45 -9.22 -0.08 7.45
CA ILE A 45 -10.52 -0.74 7.68
C ILE A 45 -11.48 0.14 8.49
N GLN A 46 -10.98 0.83 9.52
CA GLN A 46 -11.84 1.52 10.47
C GLN A 46 -12.24 2.93 10.04
N ALA A 47 -11.39 3.62 9.27
CA ALA A 47 -11.57 5.05 9.03
C ALA A 47 -11.37 5.50 7.59
N GLY A 48 -10.67 4.72 6.74
CA GLY A 48 -10.46 5.07 5.33
C GLY A 48 -9.82 6.44 5.11
N GLN A 49 -8.98 6.86 6.06
CA GLN A 49 -8.31 8.16 6.02
C GLN A 49 -7.38 8.20 4.79
N PRO A 50 -7.43 9.28 3.96
CA PRO A 50 -6.57 9.41 2.79
C PRO A 50 -5.10 9.17 3.09
N GLU A 51 -4.62 9.67 4.24
CA GLU A 51 -3.23 9.52 4.64
C GLU A 51 -2.88 8.06 5.01
N SER A 52 -3.79 7.31 5.65
CA SER A 52 -3.56 5.87 5.92
C SER A 52 -3.47 5.06 4.64
N ILE A 53 -4.32 5.37 3.65
CA ILE A 53 -4.26 4.78 2.31
C ILE A 53 -2.93 5.14 1.62
N HIS A 54 -2.51 6.41 1.72
CA HIS A 54 -1.23 6.87 1.19
C HIS A 54 -0.04 6.12 1.83
N GLN A 55 0.02 6.04 3.15
CA GLN A 55 1.10 5.35 3.86
C GLN A 55 1.12 3.84 3.59
N MET A 56 -0.04 3.19 3.48
CA MET A 56 -0.10 1.79 3.08
C MET A 56 0.42 1.59 1.65
N ARG A 57 0.09 2.49 0.71
CA ARG A 57 0.67 2.49 -0.65
C ARG A 57 2.18 2.68 -0.63
N VAL A 58 2.70 3.55 0.23
CA VAL A 58 4.13 3.75 0.40
C VAL A 58 4.80 2.45 0.87
N GLY A 59 4.24 1.78 1.88
CA GLY A 59 4.74 0.48 2.35
C GLY A 59 4.77 -0.59 1.27
N LEU A 60 3.66 -0.77 0.54
CA LEU A 60 3.55 -1.74 -0.57
C LEU A 60 4.52 -1.44 -1.71
N ARG A 61 4.71 -0.16 -2.06
CA ARG A 61 5.70 0.26 -3.07
C ARG A 61 7.12 -0.07 -2.60
N ARG A 62 7.45 0.20 -1.33
CA ARG A 62 8.76 -0.09 -0.74
C ARG A 62 9.05 -1.59 -0.72
N LEU A 63 8.07 -2.43 -0.39
CA LEU A 63 8.20 -3.89 -0.47
C LEU A 63 8.59 -4.33 -1.89
N ARG A 64 7.81 -3.91 -2.89
CA ARG A 64 8.06 -4.26 -4.30
C ARG A 64 9.39 -3.72 -4.81
N ALA A 65 9.73 -2.48 -4.47
CA ALA A 65 10.98 -1.86 -4.87
C ALA A 65 12.19 -2.56 -4.25
N THR A 66 12.07 -3.03 -3.00
CA THR A 66 13.14 -3.79 -2.32
C THR A 66 13.36 -5.11 -3.04
N VAL A 67 12.29 -5.89 -3.29
CA VAL A 67 12.43 -7.16 -4.03
C VAL A 67 12.99 -6.95 -5.43
N SER A 68 12.60 -5.89 -6.13
CA SER A 68 13.15 -5.56 -7.45
C SER A 68 14.63 -5.11 -7.39
N ALA A 69 15.02 -4.33 -6.39
CA ALA A 69 16.40 -3.84 -6.26
C ALA A 69 17.40 -4.96 -5.98
N PHE A 70 16.95 -6.03 -5.30
CA PHE A 70 17.79 -7.16 -4.92
C PHE A 70 17.50 -8.42 -5.74
N GLU A 71 16.68 -8.35 -6.79
CA GLU A 71 16.33 -9.48 -7.65
C GLU A 71 17.51 -10.39 -8.08
N PRO A 72 18.71 -9.87 -8.40
CA PRO A 72 19.85 -10.71 -8.77
C PRO A 72 20.31 -11.70 -7.69
N VAL A 73 20.08 -11.38 -6.42
CA VAL A 73 20.49 -12.21 -5.26
C VAL A 73 19.31 -12.93 -4.61
N LEU A 74 18.09 -12.74 -5.14
CA LEU A 74 16.86 -13.32 -4.58
C LEU A 74 16.38 -14.58 -5.35
N ASP A 75 16.00 -15.64 -4.64
CA ASP A 75 15.12 -16.67 -5.19
C ASP A 75 13.67 -16.16 -5.19
N LEU A 76 13.24 -15.75 -6.38
CA LEU A 76 11.90 -15.19 -6.60
C LEU A 76 10.86 -16.23 -6.98
N LYS A 77 11.19 -17.53 -7.03
CA LYS A 77 10.25 -18.58 -7.43
C LYS A 77 8.96 -18.52 -6.59
N ASP A 78 9.12 -18.35 -5.28
CA ASP A 78 8.00 -18.24 -4.34
C ASP A 78 7.47 -16.80 -4.20
N ALA A 79 8.31 -15.79 -4.48
CA ALA A 79 7.95 -14.38 -4.37
C ALA A 79 7.08 -13.85 -5.53
N LYS A 80 7.08 -14.49 -6.72
CA LYS A 80 6.31 -14.01 -7.88
C LYS A 80 4.82 -13.87 -7.59
N SER A 81 4.22 -14.87 -6.95
CA SER A 81 2.79 -14.85 -6.61
C SER A 81 2.49 -13.84 -5.49
N LEU A 82 3.38 -13.70 -4.49
CA LEU A 82 3.31 -12.66 -3.47
C LEU A 82 3.31 -11.26 -4.08
N LEU A 83 4.22 -10.99 -5.02
CA LEU A 83 4.32 -9.70 -5.71
C LEU A 83 3.08 -9.43 -6.56
N ALA A 84 2.53 -10.43 -7.24
CA ALA A 84 1.31 -10.29 -8.03
C ALA A 84 0.10 -9.92 -7.17
N GLU A 85 -0.09 -10.59 -6.03
CA GLU A 85 -1.15 -10.26 -5.07
C GLU A 85 -0.94 -8.87 -4.45
N THR A 86 0.30 -8.55 -4.07
CA THR A 86 0.69 -7.22 -3.57
C THR A 86 0.36 -6.13 -4.59
N ASN A 87 0.60 -6.38 -5.87
CA ASN A 87 0.26 -5.43 -6.94
C ASN A 87 -1.25 -5.23 -7.07
N ARG A 88 -2.06 -6.28 -6.89
CA ARG A 88 -3.54 -6.14 -6.89
C ARG A 88 -4.01 -5.22 -5.76
N VAL A 89 -3.46 -5.37 -4.55
CA VAL A 89 -3.74 -4.48 -3.41
C VAL A 89 -3.28 -3.06 -3.72
N PHE A 90 -2.05 -2.91 -4.22
CA PHE A 90 -1.47 -1.62 -4.57
C PHE A 90 -2.33 -0.87 -5.60
N SER A 91 -2.79 -1.54 -6.66
CA SER A 91 -3.64 -0.94 -7.70
C SER A 91 -4.98 -0.47 -7.14
N ARG A 92 -5.67 -1.29 -6.34
CA ARG A 92 -6.96 -0.91 -5.73
C ARG A 92 -6.85 0.31 -4.81
N LEU A 93 -5.77 0.40 -4.04
CA LEU A 93 -5.49 1.60 -3.24
C LEU A 93 -5.16 2.81 -4.12
N GLY A 94 -4.66 2.58 -5.34
CA GLY A 94 -4.36 3.62 -6.32
C GLY A 94 -5.60 4.32 -6.82
N ASP A 95 -6.63 3.56 -7.16
CA ASP A 95 -7.93 4.10 -7.57
C ASP A 95 -8.48 5.09 -6.52
N ILE A 96 -8.35 4.75 -5.23
CA ILE A 96 -8.79 5.61 -4.13
C ILE A 96 -7.89 6.86 -4.03
N ARG A 97 -6.57 6.70 -4.10
CA ARG A 97 -5.64 7.83 -4.00
C ARG A 97 -5.80 8.79 -5.18
N ASP A 98 -6.01 8.29 -6.39
CA ASP A 98 -6.22 9.10 -7.58
C ASP A 98 -7.53 9.90 -7.45
N ALA A 99 -8.58 9.29 -6.92
CA ALA A 99 -9.82 10.00 -6.59
C ALA A 99 -9.63 11.04 -5.47
N ASP A 100 -8.85 10.72 -4.42
CA ASP A 100 -8.51 11.66 -3.35
C ASP A 100 -7.77 12.88 -3.92
N VAL A 101 -6.68 12.68 -4.68
CA VAL A 101 -5.92 13.75 -5.36
C VAL A 101 -6.86 14.57 -6.24
N PHE A 102 -7.71 13.91 -7.03
CA PHE A 102 -8.62 14.61 -7.93
C PHE A 102 -9.56 15.54 -7.16
N LEU A 103 -10.19 15.04 -6.09
CA LEU A 103 -11.18 15.79 -5.31
C LEU A 103 -10.54 16.94 -4.52
N THR A 104 -9.30 16.79 -4.03
CA THR A 104 -8.67 17.78 -3.13
C THR A 104 -7.72 18.74 -3.84
N GLU A 105 -7.02 18.28 -4.88
CA GLU A 105 -5.92 19.01 -5.52
C GLU A 105 -6.29 19.38 -6.96
N THR A 106 -6.76 18.43 -7.77
CA THR A 106 -7.00 18.67 -9.22
C THR A 106 -8.27 19.47 -9.48
N ALA A 107 -9.36 19.20 -8.78
CA ALA A 107 -10.67 19.79 -9.04
C ALA A 107 -10.74 21.31 -8.82
N SER A 108 -9.81 21.88 -8.05
CA SER A 108 -9.74 23.32 -7.76
C SER A 108 -9.10 24.11 -8.90
N VAL A 109 -8.26 23.47 -9.72
CA VAL A 109 -7.53 24.12 -10.83
C VAL A 109 -8.19 23.91 -12.19
N ILE A 110 -9.22 23.06 -12.27
CA ILE A 110 -10.03 22.90 -13.49
C ILE A 110 -10.81 24.21 -13.73
N PRO A 111 -10.62 24.87 -14.89
CA PRO A 111 -11.36 26.08 -15.24
C PRO A 111 -12.86 25.88 -15.19
N ALA A 112 -13.62 26.97 -15.05
CA ALA A 112 -15.07 26.92 -15.18
C ALA A 112 -15.48 26.27 -16.51
N ASP A 113 -16.35 25.26 -16.42
CA ASP A 113 -16.77 24.41 -17.53
C ASP A 113 -17.54 25.24 -18.60
N PRO A 114 -17.18 25.17 -19.89
CA PRO A 114 -18.01 25.73 -20.96
C PRO A 114 -19.42 25.11 -21.03
N SER A 115 -19.60 23.91 -20.46
CA SER A 115 -20.90 23.22 -20.29
C SER A 115 -21.69 23.70 -19.05
N GLY A 116 -21.14 24.65 -18.29
CA GLY A 116 -21.79 25.32 -17.17
C GLY A 116 -21.56 24.67 -15.79
N PRO A 117 -22.00 25.32 -14.69
CA PRO A 117 -21.72 24.91 -13.30
C PRO A 117 -22.13 23.47 -12.95
N ARG A 118 -23.10 22.91 -13.67
CA ARG A 118 -23.66 21.58 -13.45
C ARG A 118 -22.68 20.45 -13.82
N GLY A 119 -21.85 20.64 -14.85
CA GLY A 119 -20.90 19.60 -15.31
C GLY A 119 -19.84 19.31 -14.25
N ARG A 120 -19.27 20.35 -13.64
CA ARG A 120 -18.33 20.23 -12.52
C ARG A 120 -18.96 19.53 -11.31
N GLU A 121 -20.18 19.91 -10.93
CA GLU A 121 -20.91 19.28 -9.82
C GLU A 121 -21.11 17.78 -10.06
N LEU A 122 -21.55 17.40 -11.27
CA LEU A 122 -21.77 16.00 -11.65
C LEU A 122 -20.46 15.20 -11.63
N LEU A 123 -19.37 15.78 -12.15
CA LEU A 123 -18.05 15.14 -12.14
C LEU A 123 -17.57 14.85 -10.71
N LEU A 124 -17.62 15.85 -9.81
CA LEU A 124 -17.23 15.67 -8.40
C LEU A 124 -18.06 14.58 -7.71
N ARG A 125 -19.36 14.54 -8.00
CA ARG A 125 -20.26 13.52 -7.47
C ARG A 125 -19.92 12.11 -8.00
N GLU A 126 -19.56 11.98 -9.28
CA GLU A 126 -19.15 10.70 -9.85
C GLU A 126 -17.82 10.22 -9.29
N VAL A 127 -16.83 11.10 -9.16
CA VAL A 127 -15.53 10.75 -8.55
C VAL A 127 -15.70 10.36 -7.08
N GLY A 128 -16.54 11.08 -6.32
CA GLY A 128 -16.87 10.71 -4.95
C GLY A 128 -17.49 9.31 -4.83
N ARG A 129 -18.44 8.97 -5.72
CA ARG A 129 -19.03 7.63 -5.77
C ARG A 129 -18.03 6.56 -6.19
N PHE A 130 -17.15 6.86 -7.14
CA PHE A 130 -16.07 5.96 -7.54
C PHE A 130 -15.14 5.65 -6.35
N ARG A 131 -14.68 6.70 -5.65
CA ARG A 131 -13.88 6.56 -4.42
C ARG A 131 -14.56 5.67 -3.39
N GLU A 132 -15.84 5.88 -3.14
CA GLU A 132 -16.59 5.11 -2.13
C GLU A 132 -16.71 3.62 -2.50
N ARG A 133 -16.95 3.31 -3.78
CA ARG A 133 -16.97 1.92 -4.27
C ARG A 133 -15.61 1.26 -4.11
N ALA A 134 -14.55 1.91 -4.60
CA ALA A 134 -13.18 1.41 -4.47
C ALA A 134 -12.78 1.20 -3.00
N TYR A 135 -13.20 2.09 -2.10
CA TYR A 135 -12.99 1.96 -0.66
C TYR A 135 -13.71 0.73 -0.08
N LYS A 136 -14.99 0.53 -0.40
CA LYS A 136 -15.74 -0.66 0.04
C LYS A 136 -15.08 -1.96 -0.43
N ASP A 137 -14.65 -1.98 -1.69
CA ASP A 137 -14.01 -3.16 -2.29
C ASP A 137 -12.68 -3.51 -1.62
N ILE A 138 -11.82 -2.51 -1.33
CA ILE A 138 -10.55 -2.77 -0.65
C ILE A 138 -10.75 -3.12 0.82
N VAL A 139 -11.73 -2.54 1.51
CA VAL A 139 -12.03 -2.89 2.91
C VAL A 139 -12.54 -4.31 3.01
N ALA A 140 -13.44 -4.73 2.11
CA ALA A 140 -13.93 -6.11 2.06
C ALA A 140 -12.78 -7.11 1.84
N TYR A 141 -11.84 -6.80 0.96
CA TYR A 141 -10.64 -7.60 0.76
C TYR A 141 -9.71 -7.59 1.98
N ALA A 142 -9.43 -6.41 2.56
CA ALA A 142 -8.51 -6.22 3.67
C ALA A 142 -9.01 -6.86 4.97
N ALA A 143 -10.33 -6.92 5.18
CA ALA A 143 -10.96 -7.62 6.29
C ALA A 143 -11.13 -9.13 6.03
N GLY A 144 -10.86 -9.59 4.80
CA GLY A 144 -11.06 -10.95 4.35
C GLY A 144 -9.86 -11.88 4.58
N PRO A 145 -10.05 -13.19 4.40
CA PRO A 145 -9.00 -14.19 4.61
C PRO A 145 -7.87 -14.09 3.57
N ASP A 146 -8.11 -13.50 2.40
CA ASP A 146 -7.07 -13.30 1.39
C ASP A 146 -5.98 -12.34 1.86
N PHE A 147 -6.35 -11.22 2.50
CA PHE A 147 -5.36 -10.30 3.04
C PHE A 147 -4.58 -10.93 4.21
N ALA A 148 -5.25 -11.70 5.06
CA ALA A 148 -4.60 -12.45 6.14
C ALA A 148 -3.59 -13.48 5.58
N ARG A 149 -3.98 -14.23 4.53
CA ARG A 149 -3.06 -15.15 3.83
C ARG A 149 -1.87 -14.43 3.24
N LEU A 150 -2.10 -13.30 2.54
CA LEU A 150 -1.03 -12.50 1.96
C LEU A 150 -0.04 -12.02 3.05
N THR A 151 -0.57 -11.58 4.19
CA THR A 151 0.22 -11.17 5.37
C THR A 151 1.08 -12.32 5.90
N VAL A 152 0.49 -13.49 6.15
CA VAL A 152 1.23 -14.66 6.66
C VAL A 152 2.30 -15.11 5.68
N ARG A 153 1.99 -15.11 4.38
CA ARG A 153 2.96 -15.52 3.35
C ARG A 153 4.11 -14.53 3.21
N TRP A 154 3.86 -13.22 3.30
CA TRP A 154 4.92 -12.22 3.35
C TRP A 154 5.81 -12.40 4.57
N TYR A 155 5.20 -12.58 5.76
CA TYR A 155 5.96 -12.83 6.99
C TYR A 155 6.83 -14.08 6.86
N GLY A 156 6.25 -15.21 6.44
CA GLY A 156 6.98 -16.46 6.26
C GLY A 156 8.07 -16.38 5.19
N TRP A 157 7.87 -15.62 4.13
CA TRP A 157 8.90 -15.39 3.11
C TRP A 157 10.03 -14.52 3.65
N ILE A 158 9.73 -13.46 4.41
CA ILE A 158 10.77 -12.58 5.00
C ILE A 158 11.62 -13.34 6.03
N GLU A 159 10.98 -14.09 6.94
CA GLU A 159 11.64 -14.81 8.04
C GLU A 159 12.31 -16.13 7.62
N GLY A 160 11.89 -16.69 6.48
CA GLY A 160 12.30 -18.03 6.08
C GLY A 160 13.73 -18.13 5.54
N ASP A 161 14.40 -16.99 5.31
CA ASP A 161 15.73 -16.83 4.68
C ASP A 161 15.96 -17.54 3.32
N ALA A 162 14.99 -18.34 2.87
CA ALA A 162 14.95 -19.11 1.62
C ALA A 162 14.85 -18.25 0.36
N TRP A 163 15.03 -16.94 0.51
CA TRP A 163 15.12 -15.99 -0.59
C TRP A 163 16.56 -15.71 -0.98
N LEU A 164 17.59 -16.15 -0.25
CA LEU A 164 18.95 -16.07 -0.76
C LEU A 164 19.18 -17.16 -1.81
N ARG A 165 19.74 -16.80 -2.96
CA ARG A 165 20.24 -17.79 -3.90
C ARG A 165 21.44 -18.49 -3.28
N ASP A 166 21.48 -19.81 -3.35
CA ASP A 166 22.71 -20.56 -3.15
C ASP A 166 23.65 -20.22 -4.33
N ASP A 167 24.86 -19.76 -4.00
CA ASP A 167 25.93 -19.47 -4.97
C ASP A 167 26.40 -20.74 -5.71
#